data_AF-A0A3B9TY21-F1
#
_entry.id   AF-A0A3B9TY21-F1
#
_cell.length_a   1.000
_cell.length_b   1.000
_cell.length_c   1.000
_cell.angle_alpha   90.00
_cell.angle_beta   90.00
_cell.angle_gamma   90.00
#
_symmetry.space_group_name_H-M   'P 1'
#
loop_
_entity.id
_entity.type
_entity.pdbx_description
1 polymer ?
#
loop_
_entity_poly.entity_id
_entity_poly.type
_entity_poly.pdbx_seq_one_letter_code
_entity_poly.pdbx_strand_id
1 'polypeptide(L)'
;LISYPASGGEVRDIKPEIEAVQAAGGLAIVASDLLALTMIESPGALGADMVLGSAQRFGVPFGYGGPHAAFFACRTAHQRSIPGRLVGVSQDSGGRMAYRLALQTREQHIRREKATSNICTAQVLLAVMAGFYGLWHGPEGLTRIAGHAHGLACRFAAAMRAAGRTVRHGSFFDTVTIEAADDRDALVAAALEAGINLRPLDGAIAASFDETTTDEVLESLLAALGAGSAGEAPSAIPSSLSRKGGFMRQPVFHRYRTETEMLRYMRSLADRDLALDRCMIPLGSCTMKLNATAEMIPVTWPEFARIHPYAPADQAKGYAEMITRLEEMLADCTGYAAVSLQPNAGSQGEFAGLMAIARYHQSRGEGHRNVCLIPQSAHGTNPASAAMAGMKVVVVKCDDDGNVDIADLKEKTEAHRDALSAIMVTYPSTHGVFEESIAELCDIVHEAGGQVYVDGANLNALVGHCAPPQFGADVSHLNLHKTFCIPHGGGGPGVGPIGVAAHLAPFLPGSPLDGEGAVSAAPFGS
;
A
#
# COMPACT_ATOMS: atom_id res chain seq x y z
N LEU A 1 8.06 2.37 -16.56
CA LEU A 1 8.44 1.79 -15.26
C LEU A 1 9.34 0.59 -15.53
N ILE A 2 10.48 0.49 -14.84
CA ILE A 2 11.45 -0.61 -14.98
C ILE A 2 11.55 -1.33 -13.62
N SER A 3 11.64 -2.65 -13.59
CA SER A 3 11.89 -3.42 -12.36
C SER A 3 13.37 -3.79 -12.26
N TYR A 4 13.99 -3.58 -11.11
CA TYR A 4 15.41 -3.85 -10.87
C TYR A 4 15.67 -4.30 -9.41
N PRO A 5 15.87 -5.62 -9.15
CA PRO A 5 15.84 -6.73 -10.10
C PRO A 5 14.47 -6.94 -10.77
N ALA A 6 14.43 -7.69 -11.88
CA ALA A 6 13.18 -8.06 -12.54
C ALA A 6 12.38 -9.09 -11.71
N SER A 7 11.09 -9.25 -12.02
CA SER A 7 10.21 -10.20 -11.30
C SER A 7 10.65 -11.67 -11.40
N GLY A 8 11.39 -12.05 -12.46
CA GLY A 8 12.03 -13.36 -12.62
C GLY A 8 13.43 -13.47 -12.01
N GLY A 9 13.88 -12.43 -11.31
CA GLY A 9 15.17 -12.37 -10.61
C GLY A 9 16.32 -11.72 -11.39
N GLU A 10 16.12 -11.40 -12.67
CA GLU A 10 17.19 -10.86 -13.52
C GLU A 10 17.77 -9.54 -12.98
N VAL A 11 19.10 -9.52 -12.86
CA VAL A 11 19.89 -8.30 -12.66
C VAL A 11 20.62 -7.98 -13.95
N ARG A 12 20.19 -6.90 -14.62
CA ARG A 12 20.72 -6.45 -15.91
C ARG A 12 21.10 -4.97 -15.87
N ASP A 13 21.91 -4.53 -16.83
CA ASP A 13 22.15 -3.11 -17.01
C ASP A 13 20.85 -2.45 -17.51
N ILE A 14 20.31 -1.53 -16.72
CA ILE A 14 19.08 -0.77 -17.03
C ILE A 14 19.39 0.64 -17.54
N LYS A 15 20.66 1.03 -17.60
CA LYS A 15 21.07 2.37 -18.00
C LYS A 15 20.65 2.69 -19.45
N PRO A 16 20.80 1.81 -20.44
CA PRO A 16 20.34 2.09 -21.80
C PRO A 16 18.83 2.38 -21.88
N GLU A 17 18.00 1.68 -21.10
CA GLU A 17 16.56 1.93 -21.06
C GLU A 17 16.21 3.24 -20.38
N ILE A 18 16.93 3.59 -19.30
CA ILE A 18 16.79 4.89 -18.64
C ILE A 18 17.08 6.01 -19.65
N GLU A 19 18.22 5.92 -20.35
CA GLU A 19 18.63 6.91 -21.35
C GLU A 19 17.63 7.00 -22.51
N ALA A 20 17.11 5.87 -22.99
CA ALA A 20 16.11 5.85 -24.06
C ALA A 20 14.79 6.52 -23.65
N VAL A 21 14.29 6.26 -22.43
CA VAL A 21 13.07 6.89 -21.91
C VAL A 21 13.26 8.40 -21.77
N GLN A 22 14.40 8.84 -21.24
CA GLN A 22 14.71 10.25 -21.04
C GLN A 22 14.93 10.99 -22.37
N ALA A 23 15.58 10.35 -23.35
CA ALA A 23 15.74 10.91 -24.70
C ALA A 23 14.39 11.12 -25.41
N ALA A 24 13.40 10.30 -25.09
CA ALA A 24 12.03 10.45 -25.57
C ALA A 24 11.20 11.47 -24.77
N GLY A 25 11.78 12.15 -23.78
CA GLY A 25 11.10 13.13 -22.91
C GLY A 25 10.28 12.51 -21.77
N GLY A 26 10.39 11.21 -21.54
CA GLY A 26 9.76 10.51 -20.43
C GLY A 26 10.58 10.58 -19.12
N LEU A 27 9.96 10.18 -18.00
CA LEU A 27 10.63 10.00 -16.71
C LEU A 27 10.99 8.54 -16.48
N ALA A 28 12.25 8.26 -16.17
CA ALA A 28 12.71 6.92 -15.86
C ALA A 28 12.43 6.58 -14.40
N ILE A 29 11.38 5.79 -14.17
CA ILE A 29 10.96 5.30 -12.85
C ILE A 29 11.39 3.85 -12.69
N VAL A 30 12.06 3.53 -11.58
CA VAL A 30 12.56 2.19 -11.28
C VAL A 30 11.91 1.64 -10.00
N ALA A 31 11.23 0.50 -10.10
CA ALA A 31 10.82 -0.31 -8.96
C ALA A 31 11.99 -1.20 -8.51
N SER A 32 12.32 -1.19 -7.22
CA SER A 32 13.54 -1.80 -6.71
C SER A 32 13.36 -2.40 -5.31
N ASP A 33 14.30 -3.25 -4.92
CA ASP A 33 14.35 -3.91 -3.61
C ASP A 33 15.50 -3.33 -2.75
N LEU A 34 15.20 -2.87 -1.52
CA LEU A 34 16.21 -2.22 -0.65
C LEU A 34 17.36 -3.14 -0.25
N LEU A 35 17.12 -4.45 -0.09
CA LEU A 35 18.16 -5.41 0.27
C LEU A 35 19.03 -5.73 -0.94
N ALA A 36 18.43 -5.93 -2.11
CA ALA A 36 19.18 -6.10 -3.36
C ALA A 36 20.11 -4.91 -3.60
N LEU A 37 19.60 -3.70 -3.39
CA LEU A 37 20.36 -2.46 -3.54
C LEU A 37 21.56 -2.35 -2.59
N THR A 38 21.72 -3.17 -1.55
CA THR A 38 22.97 -3.14 -0.78
C THR A 38 24.14 -3.77 -1.55
N MET A 39 23.86 -4.65 -2.51
CA MET A 39 24.86 -5.37 -3.31
C MET A 39 24.95 -4.91 -4.77
N ILE A 40 23.85 -4.44 -5.37
CA ILE A 40 23.80 -3.98 -6.77
C ILE A 40 23.80 -2.44 -6.87
N GLU A 41 24.28 -1.91 -7.99
CA GLU A 41 24.40 -0.47 -8.21
C GLU A 41 23.03 0.21 -8.17
N SER A 42 22.96 1.36 -7.49
CA SER A 42 21.68 2.00 -7.21
C SER A 42 21.05 2.63 -8.47
N PRO A 43 19.72 2.61 -8.65
CA PRO A 43 19.09 3.20 -9.81
C PRO A 43 19.40 4.69 -9.99
N GLY A 44 19.57 5.43 -8.88
CA GLY A 44 19.99 6.84 -8.93
C GLY A 44 21.39 7.05 -9.52
N ALA A 45 22.33 6.13 -9.25
CA ALA A 45 23.66 6.13 -9.87
C ALA A 45 23.60 5.73 -11.35
N LEU A 46 22.63 4.90 -11.73
CA LEU A 46 22.37 4.50 -13.12
C LEU A 46 21.58 5.54 -13.93
N GLY A 47 21.11 6.63 -13.31
CA GLY A 47 20.47 7.74 -14.01
C GLY A 47 18.96 7.87 -13.81
N ALA A 48 18.32 7.00 -13.03
CA ALA A 48 16.87 7.05 -12.80
C ALA A 48 16.40 8.39 -12.19
N ASP A 49 15.20 8.83 -12.58
CA ASP A 49 14.57 10.05 -12.08
C ASP A 49 13.84 9.81 -10.76
N MET A 50 13.26 8.61 -10.62
CA MET A 50 12.50 8.18 -9.46
C MET A 50 12.74 6.70 -9.17
N VAL A 51 12.72 6.35 -7.89
CA VAL A 51 12.87 4.97 -7.41
C VAL A 51 11.80 4.69 -6.38
N LEU A 52 11.14 3.54 -6.49
CA LEU A 52 10.10 3.10 -5.57
C LEU A 52 10.22 1.62 -5.25
N GLY A 53 9.53 1.15 -4.22
CA GLY A 53 9.48 -0.26 -3.87
C GLY A 53 8.92 -0.47 -2.46
N SER A 54 9.01 -1.69 -1.96
CA SER A 54 8.61 -2.02 -0.59
C SER A 54 9.81 -2.01 0.36
N ALA A 55 9.62 -1.50 1.57
CA ALA A 55 10.58 -1.64 2.67
C ALA A 55 10.26 -2.84 3.57
N GLN A 56 9.33 -3.73 3.18
CA GLN A 56 8.87 -4.86 4.01
C GLN A 56 10.01 -5.71 4.55
N ARG A 57 10.92 -6.16 3.69
CA ARG A 57 12.01 -7.05 4.09
C ARG A 57 13.06 -6.42 5.00
N PHE A 58 12.90 -5.13 5.35
CA PHE A 58 13.63 -4.51 6.43
C PHE A 58 12.86 -4.71 7.75
N GLY A 59 12.75 -5.96 8.20
CA GLY A 59 12.26 -6.30 9.53
C GLY A 59 10.75 -6.14 9.76
N VAL A 60 9.93 -6.13 8.71
CA VAL A 60 8.46 -6.11 8.82
C VAL A 60 7.90 -7.47 8.37
N PRO A 61 6.94 -8.10 9.08
CA PRO A 61 6.38 -9.40 8.67
C PRO A 61 5.64 -9.38 7.31
N PHE A 62 5.35 -10.55 6.74
CA PHE A 62 4.55 -10.64 5.50
C PHE A 62 3.13 -10.12 5.70
N GLY A 63 2.47 -10.51 6.80
CA GLY A 63 1.13 -10.09 7.16
C GLY A 63 0.07 -10.34 6.09
N TYR A 64 0.24 -11.39 5.28
CA TYR A 64 -0.66 -11.72 4.16
C TYR A 64 -0.95 -10.57 3.18
N GLY A 65 0.00 -9.63 3.05
CA GLY A 65 -0.10 -8.50 2.13
C GLY A 65 0.25 -7.15 2.74
N GLY A 66 0.25 -7.04 4.07
CA GLY A 66 0.61 -5.80 4.74
C GLY A 66 0.42 -5.84 6.26
N PRO A 67 0.58 -4.68 6.92
CA PRO A 67 0.97 -3.39 6.35
C PRO A 67 2.48 -3.29 6.11
N HIS A 68 2.86 -2.66 4.99
CA HIS A 68 4.26 -2.38 4.66
C HIS A 68 4.42 -0.93 4.18
N ALA A 69 5.50 -0.27 4.61
CA ALA A 69 5.86 1.02 4.04
C ALA A 69 6.46 0.83 2.65
N ALA A 70 5.85 1.44 1.65
CA ALA A 70 6.51 1.68 0.37
C ALA A 70 7.52 2.83 0.52
N PHE A 71 8.67 2.73 -0.14
CA PHE A 71 9.58 3.85 -0.29
C PHE A 71 9.38 4.52 -1.65
N PHE A 72 9.58 5.84 -1.69
CA PHE A 72 9.53 6.63 -2.92
C PHE A 72 10.60 7.72 -2.83
N ALA A 73 11.54 7.73 -3.78
CA ALA A 73 12.61 8.70 -3.88
C ALA A 73 12.62 9.32 -5.29
N CYS A 74 13.05 10.58 -5.40
CA CYS A 74 13.18 11.27 -6.67
C CYS A 74 14.37 12.22 -6.68
N ARG A 75 14.77 12.68 -7.87
CA ARG A 75 15.69 13.81 -8.01
C ARG A 75 15.08 15.08 -7.41
N THR A 76 15.92 15.96 -6.85
CA THR A 76 15.50 17.24 -6.25
C THR A 76 14.60 18.08 -7.16
N ALA A 77 14.81 18.03 -8.49
CA ALA A 77 13.97 18.73 -9.46
C ALA A 77 12.49 18.35 -9.39
N HIS A 78 12.17 17.12 -8.94
CA HIS A 78 10.81 16.59 -8.85
C HIS A 78 10.22 16.64 -7.43
N GLN A 79 10.94 17.18 -6.44
CA GLN A 79 10.51 17.17 -5.02
C GLN A 79 9.15 17.85 -4.76
N ARG A 80 8.74 18.78 -5.65
CA ARG A 80 7.45 19.47 -5.54
C ARG A 80 6.27 18.64 -6.04
N SER A 81 6.54 17.52 -6.72
CA SER A 81 5.54 16.64 -7.31
C SER A 81 5.44 15.29 -6.59
N ILE A 82 6.24 15.06 -5.55
CA ILE A 82 6.19 13.79 -4.81
C ILE A 82 4.88 13.69 -4.01
N PRO A 83 4.25 12.50 -3.97
CA PRO A 83 3.07 12.26 -3.17
C PRO A 83 3.42 12.19 -1.67
N GLY A 84 2.44 12.50 -0.83
CA GLY A 84 2.50 12.27 0.61
C GLY A 84 3.45 13.16 1.40
N ARG A 85 3.66 12.76 2.65
CA ARG A 85 4.38 13.51 3.69
C ARG A 85 5.89 13.47 3.46
N LEU A 86 6.56 14.57 3.75
CA LEU A 86 8.01 14.68 3.72
C LEU A 86 8.49 15.33 5.01
N VAL A 87 9.41 14.71 5.74
CA VAL A 87 10.05 15.33 6.91
C VAL A 87 11.21 16.21 6.46
N GLY A 88 11.26 17.44 6.96
CA GLY A 88 12.34 18.40 6.72
C GLY A 88 12.97 18.91 8.01
N VAL A 89 14.25 19.25 7.93
CA VAL A 89 15.00 19.92 9.00
C VAL A 89 14.64 21.40 9.02
N SER A 90 14.41 21.94 10.22
CA SER A 90 14.12 23.35 10.49
C SER A 90 14.82 23.78 11.79
N GLN A 91 14.54 24.99 12.25
CA GLN A 91 14.92 25.49 13.56
C GLN A 91 13.68 25.86 14.39
N ASP A 92 13.77 25.70 15.71
CA ASP A 92 12.77 26.19 16.66
C ASP A 92 12.97 27.69 16.99
N SER A 93 12.13 28.25 17.86
CA SER A 93 12.22 29.66 18.28
C SER A 93 13.52 30.02 19.02
N GLY A 94 14.28 29.03 19.50
CA GLY A 94 15.59 29.19 20.13
C GLY A 94 16.77 28.91 19.18
N GLY A 95 16.52 28.71 17.88
CA GLY A 95 17.56 28.40 16.90
C GLY A 95 18.08 26.96 16.96
N ARG A 96 17.46 26.09 17.76
CA ARG A 96 17.86 24.67 17.84
C ARG A 96 17.30 23.91 16.65
N MET A 97 18.07 22.95 16.15
CA MET A 97 17.62 22.07 15.07
C MET A 97 16.38 21.26 15.49
N ALA A 98 15.35 21.28 14.64
CA ALA A 98 14.07 20.59 14.83
C ALA A 98 13.60 19.96 13.52
N TYR A 99 12.63 19.05 13.61
CA TYR A 99 12.01 18.39 12.45
C TYR A 99 10.54 18.78 12.33
N ARG A 100 10.05 18.91 11.09
CA ARG A 100 8.63 19.12 10.80
C ARG A 100 8.25 18.52 9.45
N LEU A 101 6.96 18.36 9.21
CA LEU A 101 6.46 18.10 7.86
C LEU A 101 6.72 19.32 6.96
N ALA A 102 7.34 19.08 5.81
CA ALA A 102 7.80 20.08 4.86
C ALA A 102 7.04 20.01 3.54
N LEU A 103 6.95 21.15 2.86
CA LEU A 103 6.26 21.27 1.56
C LEU A 103 4.80 20.77 1.60
N GLN A 104 4.09 21.01 2.70
CA GLN A 104 2.72 20.51 2.92
C GLN A 104 1.70 21.06 1.90
N THR A 105 2.03 22.14 1.20
CA THR A 105 1.18 22.68 0.12
C THR A 105 0.99 21.71 -1.05
N ARG A 106 1.72 20.58 -1.09
CA ARG A 106 1.50 19.49 -2.07
C ARG A 106 0.35 18.56 -1.71
N GLU A 107 -0.04 18.54 -0.44
CA GLU A 107 -0.91 17.53 0.14
C GLU A 107 -2.40 17.92 0.05
N GLN A 108 -3.26 16.91 0.13
CA GLN A 108 -4.71 17.03 -0.07
C GLN A 108 -5.40 18.08 0.83
N HIS A 109 -4.92 18.24 2.07
CA HIS A 109 -5.55 19.14 3.05
C HIS A 109 -5.34 20.63 2.74
N ILE A 110 -4.41 20.96 1.82
CA ILE A 110 -4.19 22.34 1.33
C ILE A 110 -4.64 22.46 -0.12
N ARG A 111 -4.24 21.52 -0.98
CA ARG A 111 -4.41 21.64 -2.44
C ARG A 111 -5.62 20.95 -3.03
N ARG A 112 -6.37 20.15 -2.26
CA ARG A 112 -7.62 19.49 -2.68
C ARG A 112 -7.43 18.77 -4.03
N GLU A 113 -8.24 19.06 -5.05
CA GLU A 113 -8.16 18.46 -6.39
C GLU A 113 -6.82 18.72 -7.12
N LYS A 114 -6.04 19.73 -6.71
CA LYS A 114 -4.71 20.04 -7.27
C LYS A 114 -3.56 19.41 -6.48
N ALA A 115 -3.87 18.56 -5.50
CA ALA A 115 -2.86 17.86 -4.73
C ALA A 115 -2.08 16.88 -5.60
N THR A 116 -0.87 16.56 -5.18
CA THR A 116 0.00 15.59 -5.87
C THR A 116 -0.51 14.15 -5.78
N SER A 117 -1.36 13.86 -4.79
CA SER A 117 -2.03 12.58 -4.54
C SER A 117 -3.15 12.80 -3.52
N ASN A 118 -4.11 11.88 -3.48
CA ASN A 118 -5.14 11.82 -2.45
C ASN A 118 -4.65 11.20 -1.12
N ILE A 119 -3.41 10.70 -1.04
CA ILE A 119 -2.89 10.03 0.16
C ILE A 119 -2.97 10.93 1.41
N CYS A 120 -3.45 10.37 2.53
CA CYS A 120 -3.55 11.07 3.82
C CYS A 120 -2.93 10.23 4.96
N THR A 121 -3.56 9.10 5.30
CA THR A 121 -2.95 8.02 6.08
C THR A 121 -2.00 7.26 5.16
N ALA A 122 -0.79 6.98 5.64
CA ALA A 122 0.23 6.23 4.93
C ALA A 122 0.62 5.00 5.75
N GLN A 123 1.92 4.77 5.98
CA GLN A 123 2.44 3.57 6.66
C GLN A 123 3.57 3.95 7.64
N VAL A 124 3.33 4.96 8.48
CA VAL A 124 4.37 5.59 9.32
C VAL A 124 5.00 4.62 10.31
N LEU A 125 4.21 3.85 11.05
CA LEU A 125 4.74 2.87 12.02
C LEU A 125 5.67 1.86 11.34
N LEU A 126 5.32 1.41 10.13
CA LEU A 126 6.07 0.44 9.36
C LEU A 126 7.34 1.05 8.76
N ALA A 127 7.29 2.33 8.37
CA ALA A 127 8.48 3.08 7.95
C ALA A 127 9.45 3.29 9.12
N VAL A 128 8.92 3.50 10.34
CA VAL A 128 9.70 3.57 11.58
C VAL A 128 10.36 2.21 11.86
N MET A 129 9.62 1.10 11.79
CA MET A 129 10.18 -0.25 11.95
C MET A 129 11.31 -0.54 10.95
N ALA A 130 11.09 -0.26 9.66
CA ALA A 130 12.12 -0.42 8.64
C ALA A 130 13.34 0.51 8.86
N GLY A 131 13.10 1.72 9.34
CA GLY A 131 14.15 2.64 9.78
C GLY A 131 14.99 2.05 10.92
N PHE A 132 14.34 1.51 11.96
CA PHE A 132 15.01 0.87 13.09
C PHE A 132 15.77 -0.40 12.71
N TYR A 133 15.24 -1.21 11.79
CA TYR A 133 15.97 -2.33 11.20
C TYR A 133 17.27 -1.86 10.53
N GLY A 134 17.19 -0.77 9.74
CA GLY A 134 18.36 -0.13 9.15
C GLY A 134 19.35 0.42 10.20
N LEU A 135 18.87 0.98 11.31
CA LEU A 135 19.72 1.46 12.41
C LEU A 135 20.44 0.33 13.14
N TRP A 136 19.73 -0.78 13.39
CA TRP A 136 20.24 -1.95 14.10
C TRP A 136 21.35 -2.64 13.31
N HIS A 137 21.10 -2.92 12.03
CA HIS A 137 22.03 -3.65 11.18
C HIS A 137 23.11 -2.75 10.57
N GLY A 138 22.76 -1.51 10.23
CA GLY A 138 23.57 -0.59 9.43
C GLY A 138 24.06 -1.19 8.11
N PRO A 139 24.96 -0.50 7.38
CA PRO A 139 25.35 -0.93 6.05
C PRO A 139 26.05 -2.30 6.03
N GLU A 140 26.84 -2.62 7.05
CA GLU A 140 27.58 -3.88 7.13
C GLU A 140 26.65 -5.07 7.40
N GLY A 141 25.71 -4.92 8.34
CA GLY A 141 24.75 -5.96 8.69
C GLY A 141 23.78 -6.24 7.55
N LEU A 142 23.27 -5.19 6.90
CA LEU A 142 22.39 -5.34 5.74
C LEU A 142 23.11 -6.00 4.56
N THR A 143 24.36 -5.64 4.30
CA THR A 143 25.16 -6.28 3.24
C THR A 143 25.41 -7.77 3.55
N ARG A 144 25.62 -8.12 4.83
CA ARG A 144 25.75 -9.53 5.25
C ARG A 144 24.45 -10.31 5.04
N ILE A 145 23.31 -9.74 5.37
CA ILE A 145 21.99 -10.36 5.18
C ILE A 145 21.70 -10.55 3.68
N ALA A 146 21.98 -9.53 2.87
CA ALA A 146 21.88 -9.61 1.42
C ALA A 146 22.81 -10.69 0.85
N GLY A 147 24.05 -10.76 1.35
CA GLY A 147 25.05 -11.76 0.95
C GLY A 147 24.63 -13.19 1.29
N HIS A 148 23.95 -13.39 2.41
CA HIS A 148 23.38 -14.69 2.81
C HIS A 148 22.31 -15.16 1.81
N ALA A 149 21.28 -14.33 1.57
CA ALA A 149 20.22 -14.65 0.61
C ALA A 149 20.77 -14.87 -0.81
N HIS A 150 21.69 -14.00 -1.25
CA HIS A 150 22.36 -14.13 -2.55
C HIS A 150 23.20 -15.41 -2.66
N GLY A 151 23.91 -15.77 -1.59
CA GLY A 151 24.71 -16.99 -1.54
C GLY A 151 23.86 -18.25 -1.72
N LEU A 152 22.74 -18.35 -1.00
CA LEU A 152 21.78 -19.45 -1.14
C LEU A 152 21.22 -19.53 -2.57
N ALA A 153 20.84 -18.40 -3.15
CA ALA A 153 20.37 -18.34 -4.54
C ALA A 153 21.44 -18.82 -5.54
N CYS A 154 22.71 -18.43 -5.36
CA CYS A 154 23.80 -18.87 -6.22
C CYS A 154 24.05 -20.38 -6.11
N ARG A 155 24.01 -20.92 -4.89
CA ARG A 155 24.18 -22.35 -4.62
C ARG A 155 23.04 -23.17 -5.20
N PHE A 156 21.80 -22.71 -5.04
CA PHE A 156 20.63 -23.28 -5.69
C PHE A 156 20.78 -23.33 -7.21
N ALA A 157 21.12 -22.19 -7.83
CA ALA A 157 21.31 -22.13 -9.28
C ALA A 157 22.42 -23.07 -9.77
N ALA A 158 23.53 -23.17 -9.03
CA ALA A 158 24.63 -24.07 -9.37
C ALA A 158 24.22 -25.55 -9.30
N ALA A 159 23.51 -25.95 -8.23
CA ALA A 159 23.01 -27.32 -8.06
C ALA A 159 21.97 -27.69 -9.13
N MET A 160 21.06 -26.77 -9.47
CA MET A 160 20.09 -26.99 -10.54
C MET A 160 20.76 -27.14 -11.92
N ARG A 161 21.80 -26.35 -12.22
CA ARG A 161 22.62 -26.54 -13.44
C ARG A 161 23.31 -27.90 -13.45
N ALA A 162 23.87 -28.34 -12.32
CA ALA A 162 24.51 -29.64 -12.19
C ALA A 162 23.51 -30.80 -12.38
N ALA A 163 22.24 -30.60 -12.01
CA ALA A 163 21.13 -31.52 -12.26
C ALA A 163 20.59 -31.45 -13.71
N GLY A 164 21.26 -30.72 -14.61
CA GLY A 164 20.88 -30.62 -16.03
C GLY A 164 19.73 -29.64 -16.31
N ARG A 165 19.35 -28.80 -15.33
CA ARG A 165 18.28 -27.80 -15.52
C ARG A 165 18.82 -26.50 -16.08
N THR A 166 17.98 -25.82 -16.87
CA THR A 166 18.30 -24.50 -17.43
C THR A 166 17.89 -23.40 -16.45
N VAL A 167 18.86 -22.64 -15.96
CA VAL A 167 18.61 -21.40 -15.21
C VAL A 167 18.43 -20.26 -16.21
N ARG A 168 17.25 -19.61 -16.21
CA ARG A 168 16.84 -18.61 -17.21
C ARG A 168 17.81 -17.44 -17.33
N HIS A 169 18.28 -16.91 -16.20
CA HIS A 169 19.15 -15.74 -16.17
C HIS A 169 20.51 -16.09 -15.56
N GLY A 170 21.60 -15.62 -16.20
CA GLY A 170 22.95 -15.76 -15.66
C GLY A 170 23.21 -14.87 -14.44
N SER A 171 22.50 -13.73 -14.36
CA SER A 171 22.70 -12.69 -13.35
C SER A 171 21.42 -12.46 -12.54
N PHE A 172 21.53 -12.56 -11.22
CA PHE A 172 20.40 -12.42 -10.30
C PHE A 172 20.87 -12.01 -8.89
N PHE A 173 19.94 -11.52 -8.07
CA PHE A 173 20.17 -11.26 -6.64
C PHE A 173 19.76 -12.48 -5.80
N ASP A 174 18.50 -12.61 -5.43
CA ASP A 174 18.00 -13.64 -4.53
C ASP A 174 16.95 -14.56 -5.17
N THR A 175 16.58 -14.28 -6.42
CA THR A 175 15.50 -14.97 -7.12
C THR A 175 16.06 -15.68 -8.34
N VAL A 176 15.80 -16.99 -8.43
CA VAL A 176 16.30 -17.85 -9.51
C VAL A 176 15.13 -18.47 -10.24
N THR A 177 15.08 -18.29 -11.56
CA THR A 177 14.08 -18.92 -12.42
C THR A 177 14.67 -20.13 -13.14
N ILE A 178 14.00 -21.27 -13.04
CA ILE A 178 14.37 -22.54 -13.67
C ILE A 178 13.33 -22.86 -14.76
N GLU A 179 13.78 -23.12 -15.98
CA GLU A 179 12.90 -23.59 -17.05
C GLU A 179 12.40 -25.01 -16.74
N ALA A 180 11.10 -25.22 -16.92
CA ALA A 180 10.39 -26.44 -16.56
C ALA A 180 9.18 -26.66 -17.48
N ALA A 181 9.36 -26.51 -18.80
CA ALA A 181 8.27 -26.54 -19.78
C ALA A 181 7.41 -27.81 -19.69
N ASP A 182 8.04 -28.95 -19.38
CA ASP A 182 7.38 -30.26 -19.39
C ASP A 182 7.00 -30.78 -17.99
N ASP A 183 7.54 -30.20 -16.91
CA ASP A 183 7.39 -30.75 -15.55
C ASP A 183 7.21 -29.70 -14.43
N ARG A 184 6.89 -28.45 -14.78
CA ARG A 184 6.62 -27.36 -13.82
C ARG A 184 5.73 -27.78 -12.66
N ASP A 185 4.56 -28.35 -12.95
CA ASP A 185 3.57 -28.69 -11.91
C ASP A 185 4.06 -29.82 -11.00
N ALA A 186 4.83 -30.76 -11.54
CA ALA A 186 5.45 -31.82 -10.75
C ALA A 186 6.52 -31.26 -9.80
N LEU A 187 7.34 -30.30 -10.26
CA LEU A 187 8.34 -29.62 -9.42
C LEU A 187 7.68 -28.79 -8.31
N VAL A 188 6.60 -28.08 -8.63
CA VAL A 188 5.83 -27.31 -7.63
C VAL A 188 5.22 -28.26 -6.59
N ALA A 189 4.63 -29.38 -7.03
CA ALA A 189 4.06 -30.38 -6.12
C ALA A 189 5.14 -31.02 -5.23
N ALA A 190 6.30 -31.38 -5.77
CA ALA A 190 7.39 -31.96 -5.00
C ALA A 190 7.95 -30.98 -3.95
N ALA A 191 8.12 -29.70 -4.30
CA ALA A 191 8.50 -28.67 -3.33
C ALA A 191 7.45 -28.49 -2.24
N LEU A 192 6.16 -28.54 -2.60
CA LEU A 192 5.06 -28.45 -1.65
C LEU A 192 5.03 -29.63 -0.67
N GLU A 193 5.31 -30.85 -1.12
CA GLU A 193 5.46 -32.03 -0.25
C GLU A 193 6.60 -31.85 0.77
N ALA A 194 7.63 -31.09 0.41
CA ALA A 194 8.71 -30.69 1.32
C ALA A 194 8.38 -29.44 2.18
N GLY A 195 7.15 -28.91 2.09
CA GLY A 195 6.70 -27.74 2.85
C GLY A 195 7.16 -26.40 2.28
N ILE A 196 7.53 -26.33 0.99
CA ILE A 196 8.11 -25.15 0.35
C ILE A 196 7.20 -24.69 -0.81
N ASN A 197 6.77 -23.44 -0.76
CA ASN A 197 6.03 -22.83 -1.86
C ASN A 197 7.02 -22.25 -2.89
N LEU A 198 6.90 -22.68 -4.14
CA LEU A 198 7.57 -22.07 -5.29
C LEU A 198 6.59 -21.21 -6.07
N ARG A 199 7.10 -20.20 -6.78
CA ARG A 199 6.28 -19.40 -7.69
C ARG A 199 6.20 -20.10 -9.06
N PRO A 200 5.03 -20.60 -9.49
CA PRO A 200 4.87 -21.07 -10.86
C PRO A 200 4.89 -19.88 -11.83
N LEU A 201 5.52 -20.07 -12.97
CA LEU A 201 5.53 -19.17 -14.12
C LEU A 201 5.08 -19.95 -15.36
N ASP A 202 4.86 -19.24 -16.47
CA ASP A 202 4.64 -19.92 -17.74
C ASP A 202 5.92 -20.66 -18.17
N GLY A 203 5.82 -21.99 -18.29
CA GLY A 203 6.94 -22.89 -18.61
C GLY A 203 8.10 -22.93 -17.61
N ALA A 204 7.97 -22.38 -16.40
CA ALA A 204 9.07 -22.28 -15.44
C ALA A 204 8.62 -22.22 -13.97
N ILE A 205 9.58 -22.35 -13.07
CA ILE A 205 9.42 -22.10 -11.63
C ILE A 205 10.41 -21.01 -11.18
N ALA A 206 10.03 -20.19 -10.20
CA ALA A 206 10.93 -19.26 -9.55
C ALA A 206 11.01 -19.53 -8.04
N ALA A 207 12.24 -19.51 -7.53
CA ALA A 207 12.57 -19.62 -6.10
C ALA A 207 13.24 -18.32 -5.65
N SER A 208 12.70 -17.71 -4.59
CA SER A 208 13.26 -16.50 -3.96
C SER A 208 13.77 -16.85 -2.56
N PHE A 209 15.00 -16.47 -2.27
CA PHE A 209 15.69 -16.73 -1.01
C PHE A 209 15.72 -15.46 -0.15
N ASP A 210 15.64 -15.60 1.17
CA ASP A 210 15.58 -14.46 2.07
C ASP A 210 16.45 -14.63 3.33
N GLU A 211 16.36 -13.67 4.24
CA GLU A 211 17.11 -13.66 5.51
C GLU A 211 16.83 -14.90 6.37
N THR A 212 15.65 -15.49 6.25
CA THR A 212 15.19 -16.60 7.09
C THR A 212 15.49 -17.97 6.48
N THR A 213 15.87 -18.00 5.20
CA THR A 213 16.19 -19.26 4.53
C THR A 213 17.47 -19.85 5.10
N THR A 214 17.46 -21.13 5.47
CA THR A 214 18.62 -21.83 6.03
C THR A 214 19.21 -22.84 5.06
N ASP A 215 20.38 -23.38 5.38
CA ASP A 215 21.00 -24.45 4.61
C ASP A 215 20.11 -25.69 4.55
N GLU A 216 19.43 -26.03 5.64
CA GLU A 216 18.51 -27.17 5.70
C GLU A 216 17.32 -26.99 4.75
N VAL A 217 16.77 -25.78 4.66
CA VAL A 217 15.68 -25.46 3.71
C VAL A 217 16.17 -25.58 2.27
N LEU A 218 17.38 -25.08 1.98
CA LEU A 218 17.98 -25.20 0.65
C LEU A 218 18.20 -26.67 0.26
N GLU A 219 18.78 -27.49 1.15
CA GLU A 219 19.01 -28.91 0.87
C GLU A 219 17.70 -29.69 0.73
N SER A 220 16.67 -29.37 1.52
CA SER A 220 15.33 -29.94 1.36
C SER A 220 14.72 -29.60 0.00
N LEU A 221 14.83 -28.34 -0.43
CA LEU A 221 14.38 -27.91 -1.75
C LEU A 221 15.12 -28.63 -2.88
N LEU A 222 16.45 -28.72 -2.80
CA LEU A 222 17.25 -29.40 -3.82
C LEU A 222 16.90 -30.88 -3.92
N ALA A 223 16.74 -31.55 -2.78
CA ALA A 223 16.31 -32.95 -2.75
C ALA A 223 14.92 -33.12 -3.38
N ALA A 224 13.97 -32.25 -3.05
CA ALA A 224 12.61 -32.27 -3.63
C ALA A 224 12.61 -32.07 -5.15
N LEU A 225 13.54 -31.26 -5.67
CA LEU A 225 13.68 -31.00 -7.10
C LEU A 225 14.60 -32.01 -7.83
N GLY A 226 15.08 -33.04 -7.13
CA GLY A 226 15.96 -34.07 -7.70
C GLY A 226 17.39 -33.59 -8.00
N ALA A 227 17.84 -32.51 -7.36
CA ALA A 227 19.19 -31.99 -7.47
C ALA A 227 20.09 -32.52 -6.34
N GLY A 228 21.40 -32.57 -6.60
CA GLY A 228 22.41 -32.90 -5.58
C GLY A 228 22.63 -31.75 -4.60
N SER A 229 23.48 -32.01 -3.59
CA SER A 229 23.76 -31.03 -2.53
C SER A 229 24.42 -29.76 -3.05
N ALA A 230 24.13 -28.64 -2.39
CA ALA A 230 24.64 -27.33 -2.80
C ALA A 230 26.08 -27.09 -2.31
N GLY A 231 27.06 -27.19 -3.22
CA GLY A 231 28.44 -26.74 -2.99
C GLY A 231 28.59 -25.21 -3.02
N GLU A 232 29.81 -24.70 -2.81
CA GLU A 232 30.09 -23.26 -2.97
C GLU A 232 29.86 -22.80 -4.43
N ALA A 233 29.33 -21.59 -4.59
CA ALA A 233 29.06 -21.00 -5.90
C ALA A 233 29.56 -19.56 -5.96
N PRO A 234 30.16 -19.12 -7.09
CA PRO A 234 30.54 -17.73 -7.28
C PRO A 234 29.30 -16.83 -7.34
N SER A 235 29.48 -15.54 -7.03
CA SER A 235 28.41 -14.55 -7.14
C SER A 235 27.89 -14.45 -8.58
N ALA A 236 26.57 -14.42 -8.72
CA ALA A 236 25.89 -14.18 -9.99
C ALA A 236 25.75 -12.67 -10.32
N ILE A 237 26.15 -11.75 -9.44
CA ILE A 237 26.09 -10.31 -9.71
C ILE A 237 27.33 -9.90 -10.52
N PRO A 238 27.19 -9.36 -11.74
CA PRO A 238 28.33 -8.90 -12.53
C PRO A 238 29.06 -7.76 -11.82
N SER A 239 30.39 -7.73 -11.91
CA SER A 239 31.22 -6.66 -11.32
C SER A 239 30.93 -5.27 -11.88
N SER A 240 30.35 -5.18 -13.08
CA SER A 240 29.88 -3.93 -13.67
C SER A 240 28.64 -3.37 -12.97
N LEU A 241 27.80 -4.25 -12.41
CA LEU A 241 26.53 -3.94 -11.74
C LEU A 241 26.62 -4.05 -10.22
N SER A 242 27.77 -4.44 -9.66
CA SER A 242 27.97 -4.43 -8.22
C SER A 242 28.00 -3.00 -7.68
N ARG A 243 27.48 -2.82 -6.48
CA ARG A 243 27.41 -1.52 -5.82
C ARG A 243 28.82 -0.98 -5.54
N LYS A 244 29.13 0.21 -6.07
CA LYS A 244 30.44 0.86 -5.86
C LYS A 244 30.43 1.86 -4.71
N GLY A 245 29.29 2.51 -4.45
CA GLY A 245 29.16 3.57 -3.46
C GLY A 245 28.65 3.10 -2.10
N GLY A 246 29.32 3.49 -1.01
CA GLY A 246 28.82 3.23 0.35
C GLY A 246 27.53 3.99 0.68
N PHE A 247 26.68 3.40 1.52
CA PHE A 247 25.35 3.90 1.94
C PHE A 247 25.23 3.99 3.46
N MET A 248 24.16 4.63 3.95
CA MET A 248 23.89 4.79 5.39
C MET A 248 25.06 5.43 6.17
N ARG A 249 25.75 6.42 5.56
CA ARG A 249 26.96 7.03 6.12
C ARG A 249 26.71 7.92 7.35
N GLN A 250 25.46 8.24 7.64
CA GLN A 250 25.11 9.10 8.76
C GLN A 250 25.40 8.39 10.08
N PRO A 251 25.93 9.09 11.11
CA PRO A 251 26.32 8.47 12.37
C PRO A 251 25.22 7.64 13.05
N VAL A 252 23.95 7.97 12.83
CA VAL A 252 22.80 7.28 13.42
C VAL A 252 22.80 5.77 13.07
N PHE A 253 23.24 5.39 11.87
CA PHE A 253 23.31 3.99 11.42
C PHE A 253 24.51 3.21 11.99
N HIS A 254 25.38 3.85 12.77
CA HIS A 254 26.58 3.23 13.33
C HIS A 254 26.62 3.30 14.87
N ARG A 255 25.67 3.98 15.52
CA ARG A 255 25.70 4.27 16.96
C ARG A 255 24.95 3.26 17.84
N TYR A 256 23.85 2.68 17.35
CA TYR A 256 22.93 1.90 18.19
C TYR A 256 23.01 0.41 17.81
N ARG A 257 24.14 -0.23 18.11
CA ARG A 257 24.46 -1.60 17.63
C ARG A 257 24.35 -2.66 18.72
N THR A 258 24.02 -2.28 19.95
CA THR A 258 23.69 -3.20 21.05
C THR A 258 22.23 -3.05 21.45
N GLU A 259 21.64 -4.10 22.00
CA GLU A 259 20.24 -4.11 22.43
C GLU A 259 19.94 -2.96 23.40
N THR A 260 20.80 -2.77 24.40
CA THR A 260 20.66 -1.69 25.39
C THR A 260 20.70 -0.30 24.76
N GLU A 261 21.61 -0.05 23.80
CA GLU A 261 21.67 1.25 23.11
C GLU A 261 20.42 1.49 22.27
N MET A 262 19.94 0.46 21.57
CA MET A 262 18.73 0.54 20.76
C MET A 262 17.48 0.79 21.61
N LEU A 263 17.33 0.06 22.73
CA LEU A 263 16.25 0.26 23.70
C LEU A 263 16.24 1.69 24.23
N ARG A 264 17.41 2.21 24.62
CA ARG A 264 17.55 3.60 25.09
C ARG A 264 17.20 4.60 23.99
N TYR A 265 17.61 4.35 22.75
CA TYR A 265 17.31 5.24 21.64
C TYR A 265 15.81 5.26 21.30
N MET A 266 15.18 4.09 21.17
CA MET A 266 13.72 3.96 21.00
C MET A 266 12.97 4.69 22.10
N ARG A 267 13.35 4.46 23.37
CA ARG A 267 12.72 5.15 24.51
C ARG A 267 12.89 6.66 24.43
N SER A 268 14.08 7.14 24.08
CA SER A 268 14.38 8.57 23.98
C SER A 268 13.57 9.29 22.88
N LEU A 269 13.17 8.57 21.83
CA LEU A 269 12.30 9.09 20.78
C LEU A 269 10.84 9.04 21.22
N ALA A 270 10.37 7.90 21.76
CA ALA A 270 9.01 7.75 22.28
C ALA A 270 8.70 8.80 23.37
N ASP A 271 9.67 9.17 24.20
CA ASP A 271 9.46 10.18 25.24
C ASP A 271 9.22 11.60 24.70
N ARG A 272 9.61 11.89 23.47
CA ARG A 272 9.39 13.19 22.80
C ARG A 272 7.99 13.31 22.20
N ASP A 273 7.27 12.21 22.06
CA ASP A 273 5.96 12.17 21.42
C ASP A 273 4.85 12.11 22.48
N LEU A 274 3.79 12.88 22.25
CA LEU A 274 2.56 12.79 23.04
C LEU A 274 1.68 11.69 22.45
N ALA A 275 1.29 10.72 23.28
CA ALA A 275 0.52 9.54 22.86
C ALA A 275 -0.65 9.25 23.83
N LEU A 276 -1.54 8.33 23.43
CA LEU A 276 -2.79 8.02 24.13
C LEU A 276 -2.60 7.37 25.51
N ASP A 277 -1.42 6.83 25.80
CA ASP A 277 -1.06 6.34 27.13
C ASP A 277 -0.85 7.47 28.15
N ARG A 278 -0.73 8.73 27.69
CA ARG A 278 -0.46 9.91 28.54
C ARG A 278 -1.68 10.79 28.72
N CYS A 279 -2.39 11.09 27.63
CA CYS A 279 -3.57 11.97 27.67
C CYS A 279 -4.48 11.78 26.46
N MET A 280 -5.66 12.38 26.54
CA MET A 280 -6.57 12.52 25.41
C MET A 280 -5.93 13.36 24.29
N ILE A 281 -6.08 12.91 23.04
CA ILE A 281 -5.68 13.63 21.83
C ILE A 281 -6.97 13.92 21.02
N PRO A 282 -7.66 15.05 21.24
CA PRO A 282 -8.99 15.31 20.70
C PRO A 282 -8.94 15.85 19.26
N LEU A 283 -8.34 15.08 18.34
CA LEU A 283 -8.29 15.43 16.92
C LEU A 283 -9.62 15.07 16.25
N GLY A 284 -10.38 16.11 15.88
CA GLY A 284 -11.61 15.97 15.08
C GLY A 284 -11.34 15.22 13.78
N SER A 285 -12.30 14.41 13.32
CA SER A 285 -12.20 13.52 12.16
C SER A 285 -11.12 12.41 12.26
N CYS A 286 -10.43 12.26 13.39
CA CYS A 286 -9.46 11.17 13.63
C CYS A 286 -9.97 10.07 14.54
N THR A 287 -10.96 10.32 15.41
CA THR A 287 -11.54 9.32 16.33
C THR A 287 -10.46 8.61 17.15
N MET A 288 -9.68 9.37 17.92
CA MET A 288 -8.60 8.85 18.77
C MET A 288 -9.16 8.06 19.97
N LYS A 289 -9.61 6.83 19.70
CA LYS A 289 -10.20 5.91 20.68
C LYS A 289 -9.19 4.91 21.24
N LEU A 290 -9.65 4.06 22.16
CA LEU A 290 -8.86 2.95 22.67
C LEU A 290 -8.48 2.00 21.53
N ASN A 291 -7.19 1.68 21.45
CA ASN A 291 -6.69 0.51 20.74
C ASN A 291 -6.41 -0.55 21.81
N ALA A 292 -7.31 -1.52 22.00
CA ALA A 292 -7.22 -2.40 23.15
C ALA A 292 -6.07 -3.40 22.98
N THR A 293 -5.35 -3.72 24.05
CA THR A 293 -4.26 -4.72 24.00
C THR A 293 -4.74 -6.06 23.45
N ALA A 294 -5.95 -6.49 23.82
CA ALA A 294 -6.56 -7.72 23.31
C ALA A 294 -6.75 -7.71 21.77
N GLU A 295 -7.08 -6.56 21.19
CA GLU A 295 -7.24 -6.38 19.74
C GLU A 295 -5.88 -6.38 19.02
N MET A 296 -4.82 -5.88 19.68
CA MET A 296 -3.49 -5.76 19.08
C MET A 296 -2.65 -7.04 19.16
N ILE A 297 -2.87 -7.92 20.14
CA ILE A 297 -2.08 -9.15 20.32
C ILE A 297 -1.98 -10.00 19.04
N PRO A 298 -3.09 -10.31 18.33
CA PRO A 298 -3.06 -11.23 17.19
C PRO A 298 -2.20 -10.79 16.01
N VAL A 299 -1.93 -9.48 15.84
CA VAL A 299 -1.16 -8.97 14.69
C VAL A 299 0.28 -9.52 14.65
N THR A 300 0.79 -10.03 15.77
CA THR A 300 2.14 -10.60 15.88
C THR A 300 2.15 -12.14 15.97
N TRP A 301 0.99 -12.79 15.90
CA TRP A 301 0.92 -14.25 15.87
C TRP A 301 1.55 -14.78 14.58
N PRO A 302 2.38 -15.84 14.64
CA PRO A 302 2.99 -16.43 13.44
C PRO A 302 1.99 -16.76 12.34
N GLU A 303 0.82 -17.29 12.72
CA GLU A 303 -0.27 -17.69 11.83
C GLU A 303 -0.90 -16.52 11.07
N PHE A 304 -0.71 -15.29 11.56
CA PHE A 304 -1.12 -14.04 10.90
C PHE A 304 0.09 -13.41 10.19
N ALA A 305 1.13 -13.10 10.95
CA ALA A 305 2.26 -12.29 10.50
C ALA A 305 3.14 -12.97 9.43
N ARG A 306 3.19 -14.30 9.34
CA ARG A 306 4.16 -15.03 8.51
C ARG A 306 3.59 -15.68 7.24
N ILE A 307 2.32 -15.44 6.92
CA ILE A 307 1.74 -15.96 5.67
C ILE A 307 2.04 -15.00 4.52
N HIS A 308 2.62 -15.52 3.43
CA HIS A 308 2.85 -14.76 2.21
C HIS A 308 1.50 -14.44 1.52
N PRO A 309 1.27 -13.21 0.99
CA PRO A 309 -0.01 -12.82 0.37
C PRO A 309 -0.47 -13.70 -0.79
N TYR A 310 0.46 -14.40 -1.44
CA TYR A 310 0.20 -15.31 -2.55
C TYR A 310 0.42 -16.78 -2.18
N ALA A 311 0.35 -17.12 -0.90
CA ALA A 311 0.32 -18.52 -0.48
C ALA A 311 -0.92 -19.22 -1.07
N PRO A 312 -0.84 -20.53 -1.36
CA PRO A 312 -2.00 -21.33 -1.76
C PRO A 312 -3.20 -21.15 -0.80
N ALA A 313 -4.40 -21.05 -1.36
CA ALA A 313 -5.60 -20.69 -0.59
C ALA A 313 -5.91 -21.68 0.55
N ASP A 314 -5.52 -22.95 0.41
CA ASP A 314 -5.69 -23.97 1.43
C ASP A 314 -4.77 -23.77 2.65
N GLN A 315 -3.69 -23.01 2.51
CA GLN A 315 -2.79 -22.60 3.60
C GLN A 315 -3.28 -21.35 4.33
N ALA A 316 -4.23 -20.60 3.75
CA ALA A 316 -4.76 -19.34 4.29
C ALA A 316 -6.24 -19.42 4.71
N LYS A 317 -6.76 -20.61 5.04
CA LYS A 317 -8.17 -20.82 5.43
C LYS A 317 -8.62 -19.96 6.62
N GLY A 318 -7.74 -19.78 7.62
CA GLY A 318 -8.03 -18.91 8.77
C GLY A 318 -8.18 -17.44 8.37
N TYR A 319 -7.35 -16.97 7.43
CA TYR A 319 -7.51 -15.64 6.83
C TYR A 319 -8.83 -15.51 6.09
N ALA A 320 -9.20 -16.50 5.26
CA ALA A 320 -10.46 -16.50 4.54
C ALA A 320 -11.67 -16.41 5.49
N GLU A 321 -11.71 -17.23 6.54
CA GLU A 321 -12.78 -17.18 7.55
C GLU A 321 -12.85 -15.82 8.27
N MET A 322 -11.70 -15.27 8.67
CA MET A 322 -11.63 -13.97 9.33
C MET A 322 -12.10 -12.83 8.41
N ILE A 323 -11.66 -12.83 7.15
CA ILE A 323 -12.01 -11.84 6.14
C ILE A 323 -13.52 -11.87 5.86
N THR A 324 -14.07 -13.06 5.58
CA THR A 324 -15.51 -13.21 5.32
C THR A 324 -16.34 -12.73 6.50
N ARG A 325 -15.97 -13.12 7.73
CA ARG A 325 -16.67 -12.63 8.93
C ARG A 325 -16.59 -11.12 9.10
N LEU A 326 -15.43 -10.52 8.82
CA LEU A 326 -15.27 -9.08 8.90
C LEU A 326 -16.13 -8.38 7.84
N GLU A 327 -16.17 -8.89 6.62
CA GLU A 327 -17.02 -8.36 5.54
C GLU A 327 -18.51 -8.43 5.93
N GLU A 328 -18.97 -9.57 6.47
CA GLU A 328 -20.34 -9.75 6.99
C GLU A 328 -20.65 -8.76 8.12
N MET A 329 -19.76 -8.64 9.12
CA MET A 329 -19.95 -7.70 10.23
C MET A 329 -19.99 -6.24 9.76
N LEU A 330 -19.17 -5.87 8.78
CA LEU A 330 -19.16 -4.53 8.20
C LEU A 330 -20.41 -4.28 7.36
N ALA A 331 -20.86 -5.25 6.57
CA ALA A 331 -22.11 -5.19 5.82
C ALA A 331 -23.30 -5.01 6.78
N ASP A 332 -23.39 -5.81 7.84
CA ASP A 332 -24.47 -5.75 8.83
C ASP A 332 -24.51 -4.39 9.55
N CYS A 333 -23.36 -3.87 9.99
CA CYS A 333 -23.34 -2.62 10.75
C CYS A 333 -23.54 -1.36 9.88
N THR A 334 -23.38 -1.48 8.56
CA THR A 334 -23.58 -0.38 7.60
C THR A 334 -24.83 -0.53 6.74
N GLY A 335 -25.46 -1.70 6.71
CA GLY A 335 -26.60 -2.01 5.84
C GLY A 335 -26.25 -2.19 4.36
N TYR A 336 -24.97 -2.23 3.99
CA TYR A 336 -24.54 -2.45 2.59
C TYR A 336 -24.70 -3.91 2.17
N ALA A 337 -24.83 -4.14 0.86
CA ALA A 337 -25.05 -5.48 0.31
C ALA A 337 -23.75 -6.29 0.13
N ALA A 338 -22.63 -5.60 -0.09
CA ALA A 338 -21.31 -6.21 -0.23
C ALA A 338 -20.21 -5.29 0.29
N VAL A 339 -19.09 -5.87 0.73
CA VAL A 339 -17.91 -5.15 1.21
C VAL A 339 -16.67 -5.65 0.47
N SER A 340 -15.73 -4.75 0.17
CA SER A 340 -14.38 -5.10 -0.27
C SER A 340 -13.35 -4.56 0.73
N LEU A 341 -12.53 -5.46 1.27
CA LEU A 341 -11.42 -5.11 2.16
C LEU A 341 -10.14 -4.69 1.43
N GLN A 342 -10.09 -4.72 0.09
CA GLN A 342 -8.86 -4.46 -0.67
C GLN A 342 -8.21 -3.09 -0.42
N PRO A 343 -8.97 -1.98 -0.24
CA PRO A 343 -8.34 -0.69 -0.04
C PRO A 343 -7.69 -0.56 1.36
N ASN A 344 -6.39 -0.27 1.40
CA ASN A 344 -5.52 -0.10 2.56
C ASN A 344 -5.49 1.34 3.14
N ALA A 345 -6.35 2.24 2.69
CA ALA A 345 -6.48 3.57 3.28
C ALA A 345 -7.84 4.18 2.90
N GLY A 346 -8.34 5.13 3.72
CA GLY A 346 -9.61 5.80 3.42
C GLY A 346 -9.64 6.47 2.04
N SER A 347 -8.57 7.18 1.69
CA SER A 347 -8.41 7.79 0.37
C SER A 347 -8.38 6.76 -0.78
N GLN A 348 -7.87 5.55 -0.52
CA GLN A 348 -7.92 4.47 -1.51
C GLN A 348 -9.32 3.87 -1.60
N GLY A 349 -10.07 3.84 -0.49
CA GLY A 349 -11.50 3.49 -0.48
C GLY A 349 -12.34 4.49 -1.28
N GLU A 350 -12.07 5.78 -1.16
CA GLU A 350 -12.67 6.82 -2.02
C GLU A 350 -12.40 6.56 -3.49
N PHE A 351 -11.13 6.35 -3.85
CA PHE A 351 -10.77 6.02 -5.23
C PHE A 351 -11.48 4.74 -5.70
N ALA A 352 -11.49 3.67 -4.90
CA ALA A 352 -12.13 2.40 -5.22
C ALA A 352 -13.65 2.54 -5.42
N GLY A 353 -14.34 3.28 -4.55
CA GLY A 353 -15.77 3.53 -4.68
C GLY A 353 -16.12 4.35 -5.92
N LEU A 354 -15.35 5.38 -6.23
CA LEU A 354 -15.52 6.15 -7.46
C LEU A 354 -15.24 5.33 -8.72
N MET A 355 -14.24 4.44 -8.69
CA MET A 355 -13.99 3.51 -9.78
C MET A 355 -15.12 2.50 -9.96
N ALA A 356 -15.73 2.01 -8.88
CA ALA A 356 -16.91 1.15 -8.94
C ALA A 356 -18.10 1.87 -9.58
N ILE A 357 -18.36 3.13 -9.19
CA ILE A 357 -19.38 3.99 -9.82
C ILE A 357 -19.09 4.19 -11.32
N ALA A 358 -17.83 4.50 -11.68
CA ALA A 358 -17.45 4.71 -13.07
C ALA A 358 -17.69 3.46 -13.94
N ARG A 359 -17.33 2.27 -13.42
CA ARG A 359 -17.58 1.00 -14.11
C ARG A 359 -19.06 0.67 -14.22
N TYR A 360 -19.84 0.99 -13.18
CA TYR A 360 -21.30 0.86 -13.22
C TYR A 360 -21.90 1.70 -14.36
N HIS A 361 -21.53 2.98 -14.47
CA HIS A 361 -21.95 3.84 -15.58
C HIS A 361 -21.52 3.28 -16.95
N GLN A 362 -20.27 2.82 -17.07
CA GLN A 362 -19.76 2.22 -18.30
C GLN A 362 -20.57 0.97 -18.71
N SER A 363 -20.93 0.12 -17.76
CA SER A 363 -21.71 -1.10 -18.02
C SER A 363 -23.10 -0.82 -18.60
N ARG A 364 -23.64 0.38 -18.35
CA ARG A 364 -24.94 0.85 -18.86
C ARG A 364 -24.82 1.69 -20.14
N GLY A 365 -23.63 1.81 -20.72
CA GLY A 365 -23.37 2.68 -21.86
C GLY A 365 -23.28 4.17 -21.52
N GLU A 366 -23.21 4.51 -20.23
CA GLU A 366 -23.20 5.88 -19.71
C GLU A 366 -21.80 6.35 -19.28
N GLY A 367 -20.73 5.78 -19.87
CA GLY A 367 -19.34 6.11 -19.52
C GLY A 367 -18.93 7.57 -19.76
N HIS A 368 -19.79 8.38 -20.38
CA HIS A 368 -19.63 9.83 -20.51
C HIS A 368 -19.92 10.59 -19.21
N ARG A 369 -20.61 9.96 -18.24
CA ARG A 369 -20.85 10.53 -16.92
C ARG A 369 -19.56 10.59 -16.13
N ASN A 370 -19.00 11.79 -15.99
CA ASN A 370 -17.71 12.02 -15.33
C ASN A 370 -17.70 13.25 -14.40
N VAL A 371 -18.84 13.88 -14.12
CA VAL A 371 -18.95 14.99 -13.17
C VAL A 371 -19.14 14.44 -11.76
N CYS A 372 -18.29 14.89 -10.83
CA CYS A 372 -18.41 14.60 -9.40
C CYS A 372 -18.74 15.90 -8.64
N LEU A 373 -19.93 15.96 -8.05
CA LEU A 373 -20.32 17.06 -7.16
C LEU A 373 -19.64 16.87 -5.80
N ILE A 374 -19.08 17.93 -5.23
CA ILE A 374 -18.38 17.88 -3.94
C ILE A 374 -18.70 19.15 -3.13
N PRO A 375 -19.30 19.04 -1.93
CA PRO A 375 -19.51 20.17 -1.04
C PRO A 375 -18.21 20.88 -0.67
N GLN A 376 -18.26 22.20 -0.46
CA GLN A 376 -17.09 22.98 -0.01
C GLN A 376 -16.50 22.46 1.30
N SER A 377 -17.35 21.97 2.20
CA SER A 377 -17.00 21.40 3.51
C SER A 377 -16.31 20.03 3.44
N ALA A 378 -16.34 19.34 2.30
CA ALA A 378 -15.77 17.99 2.18
C ALA A 378 -14.28 17.95 2.50
N HIS A 379 -13.83 16.81 3.03
CA HIS A 379 -12.41 16.56 3.30
C HIS A 379 -11.59 16.67 2.00
N GLY A 380 -10.33 17.12 2.09
CA GLY A 380 -9.49 17.38 0.92
C GLY A 380 -9.14 16.14 0.09
N THR A 381 -9.32 14.93 0.65
CA THR A 381 -9.16 13.65 -0.06
C THR A 381 -10.24 13.47 -1.12
N ASN A 382 -11.50 13.81 -0.85
CA ASN A 382 -12.62 13.64 -1.78
C ASN A 382 -12.34 14.26 -3.17
N PRO A 383 -12.02 15.57 -3.29
CA PRO A 383 -11.71 16.18 -4.59
C PRO A 383 -10.40 15.64 -5.21
N ALA A 384 -9.42 15.23 -4.40
CA ALA A 384 -8.20 14.60 -4.91
C ALA A 384 -8.48 13.20 -5.48
N SER A 385 -9.33 12.40 -4.83
CA SER A 385 -9.75 11.07 -5.25
C SER A 385 -10.61 11.14 -6.51
N ALA A 386 -11.53 12.10 -6.61
CA ALA A 386 -12.31 12.34 -7.82
C ALA A 386 -11.43 12.74 -9.01
N ALA A 387 -10.48 13.65 -8.81
CA ALA A 387 -9.53 14.01 -9.86
C ALA A 387 -8.66 12.82 -10.28
N MET A 388 -8.21 12.00 -9.32
CA MET A 388 -7.44 10.78 -9.58
C MET A 388 -8.24 9.72 -10.35
N ALA A 389 -9.55 9.61 -10.10
CA ALA A 389 -10.48 8.77 -10.85
C ALA A 389 -10.86 9.34 -12.24
N GLY A 390 -10.26 10.46 -12.65
CA GLY A 390 -10.51 11.10 -13.96
C GLY A 390 -11.83 11.87 -14.02
N MET A 391 -12.45 12.19 -12.88
CA MET A 391 -13.71 12.93 -12.82
C MET A 391 -13.48 14.44 -12.81
N LYS A 392 -14.43 15.19 -13.38
CA LYS A 392 -14.51 16.65 -13.28
C LYS A 392 -15.19 17.04 -11.97
N VAL A 393 -14.41 17.62 -11.06
CA VAL A 393 -14.91 18.14 -9.78
C VAL A 393 -15.73 19.41 -10.00
N VAL A 394 -16.95 19.43 -9.50
CA VAL A 394 -17.82 20.62 -9.44
C VAL A 394 -18.19 20.86 -7.98
N VAL A 395 -17.87 22.07 -7.50
CA VAL A 395 -18.06 22.44 -6.10
C VAL A 395 -19.52 22.84 -5.87
N VAL A 396 -20.13 22.30 -4.81
CA VAL A 396 -21.45 22.70 -4.30
C VAL A 396 -21.25 23.56 -3.05
N LYS A 397 -21.98 24.68 -2.95
CA LYS A 397 -21.88 25.58 -1.81
C LYS A 397 -22.38 24.96 -0.51
N CYS A 398 -21.98 25.58 0.59
CA CYS A 398 -22.61 25.39 1.89
C CYS A 398 -23.41 26.64 2.26
N ASP A 399 -24.46 26.47 3.05
CA ASP A 399 -25.21 27.59 3.65
C ASP A 399 -24.44 28.22 4.82
N ASP A 400 -25.02 29.27 5.42
CA ASP A 400 -24.39 30.01 6.53
C ASP A 400 -24.25 29.16 7.83
N ASP A 401 -25.04 28.09 7.95
CA ASP A 401 -24.98 27.12 9.05
C ASP A 401 -24.00 25.96 8.76
N GLY A 402 -23.41 25.94 7.56
CA GLY A 402 -22.40 24.97 7.13
C GLY A 402 -22.96 23.66 6.54
N ASN A 403 -24.27 23.57 6.32
CA ASN A 403 -24.92 22.44 5.63
C ASN A 403 -24.70 22.54 4.12
N VAL A 404 -24.98 21.48 3.37
CA VAL A 404 -25.00 21.55 1.90
C VAL A 404 -26.15 22.45 1.44
N ASP A 405 -25.84 23.43 0.59
CA ASP A 405 -26.86 24.30 0.00
C ASP A 405 -27.67 23.51 -1.04
N ILE A 406 -28.89 23.14 -0.67
CA ILE A 406 -29.81 22.35 -1.51
C ILE A 406 -30.21 23.10 -2.80
N ALA A 407 -30.30 24.43 -2.76
CA ALA A 407 -30.63 25.21 -3.95
C ALA A 407 -29.47 25.20 -4.95
N ASP A 408 -28.24 25.41 -4.48
CA ASP A 408 -27.03 25.30 -5.31
C ASP A 408 -26.83 23.86 -5.81
N LEU A 409 -27.11 22.85 -4.98
CA LEU A 409 -27.08 21.44 -5.39
C LEU A 409 -28.05 21.18 -6.55
N LYS A 410 -29.30 21.63 -6.47
CA LYS A 410 -30.29 21.47 -7.55
C LYS A 410 -29.83 22.15 -8.83
N GLU A 411 -29.28 23.37 -8.72
CA GLU A 411 -28.72 24.10 -9.86
C GLU A 411 -27.57 23.33 -10.53
N LYS A 412 -26.58 22.85 -9.75
CA LYS A 412 -25.43 22.11 -10.30
C LYS A 412 -25.81 20.74 -10.85
N THR A 413 -26.75 20.06 -10.18
CA THR A 413 -27.27 18.77 -10.63
C THR A 413 -27.93 18.92 -11.99
N GLU A 414 -28.80 19.91 -12.17
CA GLU A 414 -29.47 20.14 -13.45
C GLU A 414 -28.49 20.60 -14.54
N ALA A 415 -27.59 21.53 -14.22
CA ALA A 415 -26.56 22.00 -15.16
C ALA A 415 -25.61 20.91 -15.65
N HIS A 416 -25.50 19.80 -14.91
CA HIS A 416 -24.62 18.67 -15.23
C HIS A 416 -25.35 17.34 -15.38
N ARG A 417 -26.68 17.32 -15.48
CA ARG A 417 -27.52 16.10 -15.45
C ARG A 417 -27.01 14.97 -16.34
N ASP A 418 -26.71 15.28 -17.61
CA ASP A 418 -26.26 14.27 -18.59
C ASP A 418 -24.85 13.74 -18.30
N ALA A 419 -24.01 14.52 -17.62
CA ALA A 419 -22.64 14.15 -17.30
C ALA A 419 -22.46 13.76 -15.82
N LEU A 420 -23.51 13.79 -15.01
CA LEU A 420 -23.44 13.56 -13.57
C LEU A 420 -23.10 12.10 -13.29
N SER A 421 -21.92 11.87 -12.69
CA SER A 421 -21.46 10.55 -12.25
C SER A 421 -21.81 10.31 -10.79
N ALA A 422 -21.44 11.24 -9.92
CA ALA A 422 -21.56 11.06 -8.48
C ALA A 422 -21.66 12.39 -7.71
N ILE A 423 -22.12 12.30 -6.46
CA ILE A 423 -21.81 13.26 -5.41
C ILE A 423 -20.94 12.57 -4.35
N MET A 424 -19.99 13.29 -3.75
CA MET A 424 -19.30 12.85 -2.53
C MET A 424 -19.70 13.74 -1.36
N VAL A 425 -20.38 13.19 -0.37
CA VAL A 425 -20.74 13.88 0.88
C VAL A 425 -20.11 13.20 2.08
N THR A 426 -20.04 13.88 3.22
CA THR A 426 -19.61 13.29 4.50
C THR A 426 -20.80 13.38 5.45
N TYR A 427 -21.18 12.26 6.09
CA TYR A 427 -22.30 12.25 7.03
C TYR A 427 -21.95 11.50 8.33
N PRO A 428 -22.15 12.13 9.51
CA PRO A 428 -22.40 13.55 9.74
C PRO A 428 -21.32 14.44 9.10
N SER A 429 -21.64 15.71 8.87
CA SER A 429 -20.76 16.63 8.14
C SER A 429 -19.39 16.81 8.82
N THR A 430 -18.42 17.38 8.11
CA THR A 430 -17.07 17.63 8.66
C THR A 430 -17.05 18.61 9.83
N HIS A 431 -18.12 19.37 10.05
CA HIS A 431 -18.32 20.23 11.22
C HIS A 431 -18.99 19.50 12.40
N GLY A 432 -19.38 18.24 12.23
CA GLY A 432 -19.94 17.38 13.29
C GLY A 432 -21.46 17.46 13.45
N VAL A 433 -22.19 17.91 12.43
CA VAL A 433 -23.64 18.11 12.45
C VAL A 433 -24.35 17.06 11.59
N PHE A 434 -25.48 16.56 12.08
CA PHE A 434 -26.40 15.71 11.31
C PHE A 434 -27.32 16.60 10.48
N GLU A 435 -27.06 16.70 9.18
CA GLU A 435 -27.91 17.46 8.25
C GLU A 435 -29.28 16.77 8.07
N GLU A 436 -30.37 17.53 8.19
CA GLU A 436 -31.74 17.01 8.06
C GLU A 436 -32.09 16.65 6.61
N SER A 437 -31.41 17.26 5.63
CA SER A 437 -31.69 17.16 4.19
C SER A 437 -30.91 16.05 3.47
N ILE A 438 -30.20 15.17 4.20
CA ILE A 438 -29.34 14.14 3.58
C ILE A 438 -30.10 13.22 2.61
N ALA A 439 -31.34 12.83 2.96
CA ALA A 439 -32.17 11.99 2.09
C ALA A 439 -32.61 12.76 0.83
N GLU A 440 -33.05 14.02 0.99
CA GLU A 440 -33.42 14.88 -0.15
C GLU A 440 -32.24 15.06 -1.11
N LEU A 441 -31.02 15.25 -0.58
CA LEU A 441 -29.81 15.34 -1.38
C LEU A 441 -29.56 14.08 -2.20
N CYS A 442 -29.75 12.89 -1.60
CA CYS A 442 -29.59 11.62 -2.30
C CYS A 442 -30.62 11.48 -3.43
N ASP A 443 -31.89 11.79 -3.15
CA ASP A 443 -32.97 11.75 -4.12
C ASP A 443 -32.68 12.66 -5.33
N ILE A 444 -32.24 13.91 -5.10
CA ILE A 444 -31.87 14.85 -6.17
C ILE A 444 -30.81 14.26 -7.11
N VAL A 445 -29.79 13.61 -6.55
CA VAL A 445 -28.69 13.03 -7.33
C VAL A 445 -29.13 11.78 -8.09
N HIS A 446 -29.92 10.92 -7.44
CA HIS A 446 -30.47 9.71 -8.07
C HIS A 446 -31.45 10.04 -9.21
N GLU A 447 -32.31 11.05 -9.05
CA GLU A 447 -33.22 11.54 -10.09
C GLU A 447 -32.48 12.07 -11.33
N ALA A 448 -31.22 12.50 -11.18
CA ALA A 448 -30.34 12.92 -12.27
C ALA A 448 -29.46 11.79 -12.83
N GLY A 449 -29.61 10.56 -12.32
CA GLY A 449 -28.86 9.39 -12.76
C GLY A 449 -27.46 9.26 -12.15
N GLY A 450 -27.11 10.12 -11.18
CA GLY A 450 -25.87 10.05 -10.43
C GLY A 450 -25.88 8.96 -9.34
N GLN A 451 -24.74 8.80 -8.67
CA GLN A 451 -24.57 7.91 -7.52
C GLN A 451 -24.11 8.69 -6.29
N VAL A 452 -24.45 8.22 -5.09
CA VAL A 452 -24.13 8.89 -3.83
C VAL A 452 -22.99 8.13 -3.13
N TYR A 453 -21.83 8.78 -3.09
CA TYR A 453 -20.72 8.36 -2.27
C TYR A 453 -20.77 9.08 -0.90
N VAL A 454 -20.80 8.31 0.19
CA VAL A 454 -20.72 8.84 1.54
C VAL A 454 -19.35 8.52 2.16
N ASP A 455 -18.65 9.56 2.56
CA ASP A 455 -17.41 9.44 3.33
C ASP A 455 -17.72 8.96 4.75
N GLY A 456 -17.40 7.69 5.02
CA GLY A 456 -17.61 7.04 6.31
C GLY A 456 -16.51 7.30 7.35
N ALA A 457 -15.67 8.34 7.18
CA ALA A 457 -14.73 8.76 8.22
C ALA A 457 -15.43 9.08 9.56
N ASN A 458 -16.67 9.55 9.50
CA ASN A 458 -17.48 9.92 10.66
C ASN A 458 -18.47 8.82 11.11
N LEU A 459 -18.31 7.59 10.60
CA LEU A 459 -19.21 6.47 10.92
C LEU A 459 -19.30 6.15 12.42
N ASN A 460 -18.34 6.57 13.23
CA ASN A 460 -18.42 6.44 14.69
C ASN A 460 -19.68 7.07 15.30
N ALA A 461 -20.29 8.05 14.63
CA ALA A 461 -21.55 8.67 15.04
C ALA A 461 -22.81 7.95 14.49
N LEU A 462 -22.64 6.95 13.60
CA LEU A 462 -23.72 6.25 12.91
C LEU A 462 -23.87 4.78 13.31
N VAL A 463 -22.77 4.08 13.61
CA VAL A 463 -22.80 2.65 13.95
C VAL A 463 -23.80 2.39 15.08
N GLY A 464 -24.78 1.52 14.82
CA GLY A 464 -25.84 1.16 15.77
C GLY A 464 -27.03 2.13 15.84
N HIS A 465 -27.00 3.23 15.10
CA HIS A 465 -28.06 4.24 15.08
C HIS A 465 -28.72 4.41 13.70
N CYS A 466 -27.94 4.46 12.63
CA CYS A 466 -28.44 4.66 11.26
C CYS A 466 -27.49 4.02 10.24
N ALA A 467 -28.05 3.31 9.27
CA ALA A 467 -27.28 2.65 8.21
C ALA A 467 -27.27 3.51 6.93
N PRO A 468 -26.10 3.81 6.32
CA PRO A 468 -26.03 4.70 5.16
C PRO A 468 -27.02 4.44 4.01
N PRO A 469 -27.30 3.19 3.59
CA PRO A 469 -28.28 2.92 2.54
C PRO A 469 -29.72 3.34 2.90
N GLN A 470 -30.07 3.47 4.18
CA GLN A 470 -31.41 3.88 4.61
C GLN A 470 -31.75 5.32 4.21
N PHE A 471 -30.74 6.17 4.02
CA PHE A 471 -30.92 7.55 3.55
C PHE A 471 -30.42 7.76 2.11
N GLY A 472 -30.10 6.70 1.37
CA GLY A 472 -29.78 6.78 -0.07
C GLY A 472 -28.30 6.68 -0.44
N ALA A 473 -27.40 6.27 0.47
CA ALA A 473 -26.00 6.07 0.13
C ALA A 473 -25.78 4.81 -0.73
N ASP A 474 -25.11 4.95 -1.88
CA ASP A 474 -24.77 3.82 -2.76
C ASP A 474 -23.45 3.15 -2.39
N VAL A 475 -22.48 3.92 -1.91
CA VAL A 475 -21.16 3.42 -1.52
C VAL A 475 -20.57 4.28 -0.42
N SER A 476 -19.88 3.65 0.52
CA SER A 476 -19.05 4.35 1.51
C SER A 476 -17.73 3.63 1.69
N HIS A 477 -16.66 4.40 1.91
CA HIS A 477 -15.49 3.84 2.57
C HIS A 477 -15.63 3.89 4.10
N LEU A 478 -14.91 3.00 4.77
CA LEU A 478 -14.87 2.88 6.23
C LEU A 478 -13.42 3.11 6.68
N ASN A 479 -13.18 3.91 7.72
CA ASN A 479 -11.84 4.03 8.30
C ASN A 479 -11.70 3.08 9.51
N LEU A 480 -11.13 1.89 9.30
CA LEU A 480 -10.94 0.94 10.40
C LEU A 480 -9.98 1.49 11.47
N HIS A 481 -9.00 2.30 11.07
CA HIS A 481 -8.07 3.03 11.95
C HIS A 481 -8.67 4.25 12.66
N LYS A 482 -9.97 4.47 12.50
CA LYS A 482 -10.73 5.48 13.25
C LYS A 482 -11.83 4.77 14.03
N THR A 483 -12.87 4.32 13.32
CA THR A 483 -14.08 3.77 13.93
C THR A 483 -13.87 2.39 14.55
N PHE A 484 -12.93 1.58 14.04
CA PHE A 484 -12.79 0.16 14.40
C PHE A 484 -11.39 -0.18 14.95
N CYS A 485 -10.83 0.75 15.72
CA CYS A 485 -9.72 0.52 16.66
C CYS A 485 -8.35 0.11 16.08
N ILE A 486 -8.13 0.10 14.75
CA ILE A 486 -6.75 -0.04 14.23
C ILE A 486 -5.91 1.16 14.73
N PRO A 487 -4.70 0.95 15.28
CA PRO A 487 -3.87 2.05 15.79
C PRO A 487 -3.48 3.07 14.72
N HIS A 488 -3.49 4.36 15.07
CA HIS A 488 -3.10 5.44 14.15
C HIS A 488 -1.62 5.41 13.75
N GLY A 489 -0.74 4.79 14.55
CA GLY A 489 0.67 4.52 14.22
C GLY A 489 1.52 5.75 13.86
N GLY A 490 1.15 6.95 14.33
CA GLY A 490 1.81 8.21 13.95
C GLY A 490 1.48 8.72 12.54
N GLY A 491 0.50 8.09 11.85
CA GLY A 491 0.07 8.42 10.50
C GLY A 491 -0.08 7.22 9.56
N GLY A 492 -0.26 6.01 10.10
CA GLY A 492 -0.38 4.75 9.37
C GLY A 492 0.14 3.58 10.21
N PRO A 493 -0.46 2.38 10.12
CA PRO A 493 -1.28 1.90 8.99
C PRO A 493 -2.74 2.34 9.02
N GLY A 494 -3.45 2.08 7.94
CA GLY A 494 -4.90 2.15 7.87
C GLY A 494 -5.46 1.02 7.02
N VAL A 495 -6.79 0.87 7.06
CA VAL A 495 -7.57 0.11 6.09
C VAL A 495 -8.81 0.94 5.77
N GLY A 496 -9.17 0.97 4.49
CA GLY A 496 -10.27 1.74 3.94
C GLY A 496 -11.31 0.90 3.20
N PRO A 497 -11.91 -0.15 3.81
CA PRO A 497 -12.86 -1.00 3.09
C PRO A 497 -14.00 -0.18 2.50
N ILE A 498 -14.55 -0.64 1.38
CA ILE A 498 -15.76 -0.04 0.81
C ILE A 498 -16.95 -0.97 0.98
N GLY A 499 -18.05 -0.44 1.50
CA GLY A 499 -19.37 -1.07 1.47
C GLY A 499 -20.18 -0.47 0.33
N VAL A 500 -20.91 -1.32 -0.41
CA VAL A 500 -21.66 -0.92 -1.60
C VAL A 500 -23.08 -1.48 -1.62
N ALA A 501 -23.99 -0.73 -2.24
CA ALA A 501 -25.33 -1.19 -2.58
C ALA A 501 -25.27 -2.31 -3.63
N ALA A 502 -26.37 -3.08 -3.75
CA ALA A 502 -26.40 -4.32 -4.51
C ALA A 502 -26.01 -4.15 -6.00
N HIS A 503 -26.40 -3.04 -6.63
CA HIS A 503 -26.08 -2.78 -8.05
C HIS A 503 -24.61 -2.43 -8.29
N LEU A 504 -23.86 -2.01 -7.26
CA LEU A 504 -22.44 -1.71 -7.35
C LEU A 504 -21.53 -2.91 -7.00
N ALA A 505 -22.07 -3.95 -6.37
CA ALA A 505 -21.31 -5.15 -5.98
C ALA A 505 -20.50 -5.81 -7.11
N PRO A 506 -21.02 -5.94 -8.36
CA PRO A 506 -20.24 -6.51 -9.46
C PRO A 506 -19.02 -5.67 -9.90
N PHE A 507 -18.91 -4.43 -9.42
CA PHE A 507 -17.88 -3.46 -9.84
C PHE A 507 -16.84 -3.18 -8.75
N LEU A 508 -16.89 -3.91 -7.63
CA LEU A 508 -15.86 -3.86 -6.58
C LEU A 508 -14.46 -4.14 -7.14
N PRO A 509 -13.38 -3.73 -6.43
CA PRO A 509 -12.01 -3.99 -6.87
C PRO A 509 -11.76 -5.47 -7.16
N GLY A 510 -11.13 -5.73 -8.32
CA GLY A 510 -10.76 -7.09 -8.75
C GLY A 510 -9.46 -7.59 -8.13
N SER A 511 -9.00 -8.77 -8.53
CA SER A 511 -7.74 -9.35 -8.06
C SER A 511 -6.53 -8.66 -8.72
N PRO A 512 -5.45 -8.35 -7.98
CA PRO A 512 -4.22 -7.84 -8.57
C PRO A 512 -3.53 -8.83 -9.52
N LEU A 513 -3.84 -10.13 -9.41
CA LEU A 513 -3.29 -11.17 -10.29
C LEU A 513 -3.97 -11.19 -11.67
N ASP A 514 -5.23 -10.79 -11.73
CA ASP A 514 -6.01 -10.78 -12.97
C ASP A 514 -5.80 -9.47 -13.76
N GLY A 515 -5.11 -8.49 -13.17
CA GLY A 515 -4.73 -7.21 -13.79
C GLY A 515 -5.88 -6.21 -13.98
N GLU A 516 -7.13 -6.66 -13.89
CA GLU A 516 -8.30 -5.80 -14.06
C GLU A 516 -8.80 -5.23 -12.73
N GLY A 517 -8.63 -3.91 -12.59
CA GLY A 517 -9.42 -3.12 -11.67
C GLY A 517 -9.07 -3.21 -10.20
N ALA A 518 -7.98 -3.90 -9.84
CA ALA A 518 -7.38 -3.86 -8.51
C ALA A 518 -6.87 -2.46 -8.17
N VAL A 519 -7.02 -2.07 -6.91
CA VAL A 519 -6.53 -0.80 -6.37
C VAL A 519 -5.31 -0.97 -5.48
N SER A 520 -5.02 -2.20 -5.02
CA SER A 520 -3.90 -2.57 -4.16
C SER A 520 -3.04 -3.66 -4.80
N ALA A 521 -1.79 -3.80 -4.34
CA ALA A 521 -0.85 -4.81 -4.82
C ALA A 521 -1.06 -6.21 -4.20
N ALA A 522 -1.99 -6.34 -3.26
CA ALA A 522 -2.41 -7.60 -2.63
C ALA A 522 -3.94 -7.73 -2.73
N PRO A 523 -4.50 -8.95 -2.72
CA PRO A 523 -5.94 -9.16 -2.85
C PRO A 523 -6.77 -8.46 -1.76
N PHE A 524 -6.20 -8.33 -0.56
CA PHE A 524 -6.82 -7.71 0.60
C PHE A 524 -5.98 -6.53 1.11
N GLY A 525 -6.64 -5.56 1.75
CA GLY A 525 -6.01 -4.43 2.42
C GLY A 525 -5.26 -4.89 3.67
N SER A 526 -4.28 -4.09 4.08
CA SER A 526 -3.25 -4.42 5.06
C SER A 526 -3.70 -4.54 6.50
#